data_AF-A0A3B0V3U5-F1
#
_entry.id   AF-A0A3B0V3U5-F1
#
_cell.length_a   1.000
_cell.length_b   1.000
_cell.length_c   1.000
_cell.angle_alpha   90.00
_cell.angle_beta   90.00
_cell.angle_gamma   90.00
#
_symmetry.space_group_name_H-M   'P 1'
#
loop_
_entity.id
_entity.type
_entity.pdbx_description
1 polymer ?
#
loop_
_entity_poly.entity_id
_entity_poly.type
_entity_poly.pdbx_seq_one_letter_code
_entity_poly.pdbx_strand_id
1 'polypeptide(L)'
;SEVKKAILELKDLGMKKLIIDVRDNPGGLLNEAVKITNFFIPKDKVVVTTKAKVKKWSITFKTRLTALDLNIPIVILVNNRSASASEILAGSLQDYDRAVIIGERSFGKGLVQRYRELSYGTQMKITIAKYYTPSGRCIQELDYTNRDDKGNIPKFSDTGRELYKTEKGRTVYGGGGILPDIEIKKSKTTETTKILLNSNAFFNYATNYFYNHPSIVEPSKFNLTTSDYLLLKTYLRNHQSEFETKTEAEFKKAKEKANSEKLAKNLTKSYQNLIEKIHVEKLKELDKNKEYILNKLTTEIVKRYYYNEGVYKQKVIFDKTILQAHTILNNSKKYNSILKN
;
A
#
# COMPACT_ATOMS: atom_id res chain seq x y z
N SER A 1 -12.74 19.53 -8.68
CA SER A 1 -11.99 18.29 -8.43
C SER A 1 -10.52 18.59 -8.63
N GLU A 2 -9.70 18.39 -7.61
CA GLU A 2 -8.25 18.62 -7.66
C GLU A 2 -7.57 17.75 -8.72
N VAL A 3 -8.00 16.48 -8.85
CA VAL A 3 -7.50 15.57 -9.88
C VAL A 3 -7.73 16.10 -11.29
N LYS A 4 -8.94 16.63 -11.57
CA LYS A 4 -9.23 17.24 -12.88
C LYS A 4 -8.29 18.43 -13.15
N LYS A 5 -8.10 19.30 -12.15
CA LYS A 5 -7.22 20.48 -12.29
C LYS A 5 -5.78 20.04 -12.58
N ALA A 6 -5.24 19.10 -11.81
CA ALA A 6 -3.88 18.57 -12.00
C ALA A 6 -3.69 17.91 -13.38
N ILE A 7 -4.68 17.14 -13.86
CA ILE A 7 -4.61 16.54 -15.21
C ILE A 7 -4.57 17.62 -16.29
N LEU A 8 -5.39 18.67 -16.19
CA LEU A 8 -5.42 19.75 -17.17
C LEU A 8 -4.10 20.52 -17.16
N GLU A 9 -3.58 20.89 -15.99
CA GLU A 9 -2.27 21.55 -15.85
C GLU A 9 -1.15 20.70 -16.45
N LEU A 10 -1.12 19.39 -16.18
CA LEU A 10 -0.14 18.49 -16.78
C LEU A 10 -0.29 18.38 -18.31
N LYS A 11 -1.53 18.39 -18.83
CA LYS A 11 -1.77 18.41 -20.28
C LYS A 11 -1.28 19.70 -20.93
N ASP A 12 -1.48 20.85 -20.29
CA ASP A 12 -0.98 22.14 -20.74
C ASP A 12 0.56 22.18 -20.74
N LEU A 13 1.20 21.47 -19.80
CA LEU A 13 2.65 21.21 -19.78
C LEU A 13 3.12 20.13 -20.76
N GLY A 14 2.23 19.59 -21.62
CA GLY A 14 2.58 18.63 -22.66
C GLY A 14 2.64 17.17 -22.20
N MET A 15 1.96 16.79 -21.11
CA MET A 15 1.86 15.40 -20.67
C MET A 15 1.26 14.52 -21.77
N LYS A 16 1.99 13.44 -22.11
CA LYS A 16 1.57 12.45 -23.13
C LYS A 16 1.14 11.11 -22.54
N LYS A 17 1.44 10.85 -21.27
CA LYS A 17 1.28 9.56 -20.59
C LYS A 17 1.04 9.82 -19.10
N LEU A 18 0.21 9.00 -18.46
CA LEU A 18 -0.21 9.22 -17.08
C LEU A 18 0.08 8.01 -16.19
N ILE A 19 0.67 8.27 -15.02
CA ILE A 19 0.77 7.29 -13.93
C ILE A 19 -0.13 7.77 -12.80
N ILE A 20 -1.04 6.91 -12.34
CA ILE A 20 -1.89 7.16 -11.18
C ILE A 20 -1.42 6.25 -10.04
N ASP A 21 -0.80 6.82 -9.02
CA ASP A 21 -0.33 6.06 -7.86
C ASP A 21 -1.40 6.02 -6.77
N VAL A 22 -2.02 4.85 -6.56
CA VAL A 22 -2.97 4.60 -5.47
C VAL A 22 -2.43 3.60 -4.46
N ARG A 23 -1.11 3.36 -4.45
CA ARG A 23 -0.45 2.59 -3.38
C ARG A 23 -0.71 3.29 -2.06
N ASP A 24 -0.94 2.51 -1.02
CA ASP A 24 -1.19 3.02 0.34
C ASP A 24 -2.47 3.85 0.50
N ASN A 25 -3.33 3.90 -0.52
CA ASN A 25 -4.60 4.59 -0.45
C ASN A 25 -5.72 3.61 -0.03
N PRO A 26 -6.25 3.69 1.22
CA PRO A 26 -7.27 2.79 1.74
C PRO A 26 -8.67 3.03 1.15
N GLY A 27 -8.76 3.96 0.20
CA GLY A 27 -9.98 4.35 -0.50
C GLY A 27 -10.51 5.68 0.02
N GLY A 28 -11.83 5.81 0.02
CA GLY A 28 -12.51 7.07 0.30
C GLY A 28 -13.92 7.02 -0.24
N LEU A 29 -14.39 8.15 -0.76
CA LEU A 29 -15.74 8.26 -1.29
C LEU A 29 -15.87 7.54 -2.63
N LEU A 30 -16.84 6.62 -2.73
CA LEU A 30 -17.15 5.88 -3.96
C LEU A 30 -17.41 6.82 -5.15
N ASN A 31 -18.15 7.90 -4.92
CA ASN A 31 -18.48 8.87 -5.97
C ASN A 31 -17.25 9.58 -6.54
N GLU A 32 -16.18 9.73 -5.76
CA GLU A 32 -14.93 10.33 -6.28
C GLU A 32 -14.20 9.34 -7.19
N ALA A 33 -14.19 8.04 -6.87
CA ALA A 33 -13.69 7.02 -7.81
C ALA A 33 -14.49 7.01 -9.12
N VAL A 34 -15.83 7.11 -9.04
CA VAL A 34 -16.69 7.19 -10.24
C VAL A 34 -16.36 8.42 -11.10
N LYS A 35 -16.17 9.59 -10.47
CA LYS A 35 -15.79 10.82 -11.17
C LYS A 35 -14.42 10.70 -11.85
N ILE A 36 -13.42 10.16 -11.14
CA ILE A 36 -12.06 9.99 -11.69
C ILE A 36 -12.08 8.99 -12.86
N THR A 37 -12.79 7.87 -12.73
CA THR A 37 -12.95 6.90 -13.84
C THR A 37 -13.60 7.55 -15.07
N ASN A 38 -14.60 8.42 -14.89
CA ASN A 38 -15.26 9.14 -15.99
C ASN A 38 -14.27 9.96 -16.84
N PHE A 39 -13.14 10.40 -16.29
CA PHE A 39 -12.18 11.16 -17.08
C PHE A 39 -11.57 10.36 -18.24
N PHE A 40 -11.61 9.04 -18.18
CA PHE A 40 -10.84 8.18 -19.09
C PHE A 40 -11.67 7.17 -19.87
N ILE A 41 -12.97 7.03 -19.61
CA ILE A 41 -13.86 6.11 -20.36
C ILE A 41 -15.08 6.87 -20.91
N PRO A 42 -15.71 6.38 -22.00
CA PRO A 42 -16.87 7.03 -22.61
C PRO A 42 -18.04 7.23 -21.64
N LYS A 43 -18.89 8.21 -21.96
CA LYS A 43 -20.15 8.43 -21.25
C LYS A 43 -21.03 7.17 -21.25
N ASP A 44 -21.89 7.03 -20.23
CA ASP A 44 -22.86 5.94 -20.06
C ASP A 44 -22.27 4.53 -19.84
N LYS A 45 -20.95 4.42 -19.61
CA LYS A 45 -20.28 3.19 -19.18
C LYS A 45 -20.46 2.96 -17.67
N VAL A 46 -20.61 1.70 -17.26
CA VAL A 46 -20.73 1.30 -15.85
C VAL A 46 -19.36 1.42 -15.20
N VAL A 47 -19.25 2.12 -14.08
CA VAL A 47 -18.03 2.14 -13.28
C VAL A 47 -18.09 1.05 -12.22
N VAL A 48 -19.18 1.01 -11.46
CA VAL A 48 -19.32 0.07 -10.34
C VAL A 48 -20.80 -0.19 -10.07
N THR A 49 -21.13 -1.42 -9.70
CA THR A 49 -22.47 -1.82 -9.26
C THR A 49 -22.41 -2.27 -7.81
N THR A 50 -23.20 -1.66 -6.93
CA THR A 50 -23.37 -2.11 -5.54
C THR A 50 -24.58 -3.02 -5.46
N LYS A 51 -24.41 -4.28 -5.05
CA LYS A 51 -25.52 -5.22 -4.83
C LYS A 51 -25.75 -5.40 -3.34
N ALA A 52 -26.94 -4.99 -2.88
CA ALA A 52 -27.38 -5.15 -1.50
C ALA A 52 -28.25 -6.40 -1.35
N LYS A 53 -28.45 -6.87 -0.11
CA LYS A 53 -29.37 -8.00 0.18
C LYS A 53 -30.80 -7.69 -0.32
N VAL A 54 -31.24 -6.45 -0.16
CA VAL A 54 -32.50 -5.97 -0.72
C VAL A 54 -32.23 -5.38 -2.11
N LYS A 55 -32.77 -6.01 -3.16
CA LYS A 55 -32.52 -5.65 -4.56
C LYS A 55 -32.76 -4.15 -4.84
N LYS A 56 -33.81 -3.56 -4.26
CA LYS A 56 -34.15 -2.13 -4.40
C LYS A 56 -33.08 -1.15 -3.88
N TRP A 57 -32.14 -1.62 -3.07
CA TRP A 57 -31.02 -0.83 -2.57
C TRP A 57 -29.73 -1.04 -3.36
N SER A 58 -29.80 -1.83 -4.44
CA SER A 58 -28.68 -1.99 -5.36
C SER A 58 -28.63 -0.81 -6.32
N ILE A 59 -27.44 -0.31 -6.60
CA ILE A 59 -27.22 0.91 -7.41
C ILE A 59 -26.14 0.61 -8.43
N THR A 60 -26.35 1.05 -9.67
CA THR A 60 -25.34 1.03 -10.73
C THR A 60 -24.86 2.45 -10.97
N PHE A 61 -23.57 2.68 -10.78
CA PHE A 61 -22.93 3.97 -11.03
C PHE A 61 -22.34 3.98 -12.43
N LYS A 62 -22.75 4.94 -13.25
CA LYS A 62 -22.27 5.14 -14.61
C LYS A 62 -21.57 6.48 -14.76
N THR A 63 -20.67 6.58 -15.73
CA THR A 63 -20.13 7.85 -16.20
C THR A 63 -21.22 8.73 -16.80
N ARG A 64 -21.26 10.01 -16.43
CA ARG A 64 -22.32 10.95 -16.83
C ARG A 64 -21.82 12.07 -17.74
N LEU A 65 -20.53 12.38 -17.68
CA LEU A 65 -19.92 13.47 -18.43
C LEU A 65 -19.12 12.94 -19.62
N THR A 66 -18.81 13.81 -20.58
CA THR A 66 -17.80 13.53 -21.60
C THR A 66 -16.44 13.31 -20.93
N ALA A 67 -15.68 12.32 -21.43
CA ALA A 67 -14.35 12.03 -20.94
C ALA A 67 -13.39 13.20 -21.17
N LEU A 68 -12.39 13.36 -20.29
CA LEU A 68 -11.31 14.33 -20.48
C LEU A 68 -10.28 13.84 -21.48
N ASP A 69 -10.01 12.52 -21.47
CA ASP A 69 -9.05 11.91 -22.38
C ASP A 69 -9.28 10.41 -22.56
N LEU A 70 -9.76 10.04 -23.75
CA LEU A 70 -10.00 8.64 -24.10
C LEU A 70 -8.73 7.90 -24.56
N ASN A 71 -7.64 8.61 -24.86
CA ASN A 71 -6.52 8.07 -25.62
C ASN A 71 -5.19 8.06 -24.86
N ILE A 72 -5.00 8.92 -23.85
CA ILE A 72 -3.75 9.00 -23.09
C ILE A 72 -3.40 7.62 -22.49
N PRO A 73 -2.19 7.06 -22.71
CA PRO A 73 -1.79 5.82 -22.05
C PRO A 73 -1.74 5.98 -20.53
N ILE A 74 -2.29 5.02 -19.79
CA ILE A 74 -2.43 5.08 -18.32
C ILE A 74 -1.83 3.82 -17.70
N VAL A 75 -1.03 4.04 -16.66
CA VAL A 75 -0.67 2.99 -15.70
C VAL A 75 -1.21 3.35 -14.33
N ILE A 76 -1.76 2.38 -13.61
CA ILE A 76 -2.21 2.54 -12.21
C ILE A 76 -1.32 1.69 -11.31
N LEU A 77 -0.77 2.31 -10.27
CA LEU A 77 0.06 1.61 -9.28
C LEU A 77 -0.79 1.21 -8.09
N VAL A 78 -0.75 -0.07 -7.74
CA VAL A 78 -1.50 -0.64 -6.61
C VAL A 78 -0.57 -1.42 -5.69
N ASN A 79 -0.94 -1.53 -4.42
CA ASN A 79 -0.33 -2.48 -3.51
C ASN A 79 -1.35 -3.06 -2.53
N ASN A 80 -0.89 -3.91 -1.61
CA ASN A 80 -1.76 -4.57 -0.63
C ASN A 80 -2.49 -3.63 0.35
N ARG A 81 -2.24 -2.32 0.31
CA ARG A 81 -2.97 -1.29 1.07
C ARG A 81 -3.90 -0.44 0.21
N SER A 82 -3.84 -0.57 -1.12
CA SER A 82 -4.84 -0.02 -2.02
C SER A 82 -6.18 -0.72 -1.76
N ALA A 83 -7.19 0.02 -1.31
CA ALA A 83 -8.47 -0.55 -0.91
C ALA A 83 -9.68 0.28 -1.38
N SER A 84 -10.86 -0.34 -1.43
CA SER A 84 -12.15 0.31 -1.63
C SER A 84 -12.19 1.22 -2.88
N ALA A 85 -12.36 2.53 -2.73
CA ALA A 85 -12.44 3.46 -3.87
C ALA A 85 -11.21 3.37 -4.81
N SER A 86 -10.02 3.09 -4.29
CA SER A 86 -8.81 2.85 -5.10
C SER A 86 -8.95 1.62 -5.98
N GLU A 87 -9.59 0.58 -5.45
CA GLU A 87 -9.84 -0.68 -6.17
C GLU A 87 -10.97 -0.55 -7.18
N ILE A 88 -11.96 0.31 -6.92
CA ILE A 88 -12.97 0.69 -7.92
C ILE A 88 -12.28 1.37 -9.10
N LEU A 89 -11.46 2.39 -8.85
CA LEU A 89 -10.74 3.08 -9.93
C LEU A 89 -9.86 2.12 -10.74
N ALA A 90 -9.01 1.34 -10.07
CA ALA A 90 -8.10 0.39 -10.71
C ALA A 90 -8.88 -0.72 -11.46
N GLY A 91 -9.86 -1.33 -10.80
CA GLY A 91 -10.65 -2.41 -11.37
C GLY A 91 -11.52 -1.99 -12.55
N SER A 92 -12.16 -0.82 -12.50
CA SER A 92 -12.96 -0.34 -13.62
C SER A 92 -12.11 -0.02 -14.84
N LEU A 93 -10.95 0.62 -14.66
CA LEU A 93 -10.06 0.93 -15.78
C LEU A 93 -9.32 -0.31 -16.32
N GLN A 94 -9.08 -1.32 -15.47
CA GLN A 94 -8.58 -2.63 -15.91
C GLN A 94 -9.64 -3.37 -16.73
N ASP A 95 -10.88 -3.40 -16.27
CA ASP A 95 -11.99 -4.11 -16.91
C ASP A 95 -12.35 -3.52 -18.29
N TYR A 96 -12.12 -2.23 -18.50
CA TYR A 96 -12.25 -1.57 -19.81
C TYR A 96 -11.00 -1.60 -20.68
N ASP A 97 -9.93 -2.28 -20.23
CA ASP A 97 -8.65 -2.31 -20.93
C ASP A 97 -8.12 -0.90 -21.25
N ARG A 98 -8.36 0.02 -20.31
CA ARG A 98 -8.05 1.44 -20.41
C ARG A 98 -6.74 1.79 -19.72
N ALA A 99 -6.35 1.03 -18.70
CA ALA A 99 -5.10 1.20 -17.97
C ALA A 99 -4.44 -0.15 -17.70
N VAL A 100 -3.10 -0.15 -17.67
CA VAL A 100 -2.30 -1.27 -17.18
C VAL A 100 -2.10 -1.13 -15.67
N ILE A 101 -2.34 -2.18 -14.92
CA ILE A 101 -2.19 -2.22 -13.47
C ILE A 101 -0.83 -2.83 -13.10
N ILE A 102 -0.03 -2.12 -12.30
CA ILE A 102 1.31 -2.56 -11.91
C ILE A 102 1.45 -2.51 -10.38
N GLY A 103 2.08 -3.51 -9.78
CA GLY A 103 2.44 -3.49 -8.36
C GLY A 103 2.10 -4.80 -7.65
N GLU A 104 1.50 -4.70 -6.47
CA GLU A 104 1.07 -5.88 -5.71
C GLU A 104 -0.45 -6.02 -5.77
N ARG A 105 -0.97 -7.22 -5.52
CA ARG A 105 -2.41 -7.43 -5.34
C ARG A 105 -2.97 -6.45 -4.30
N SER A 106 -4.10 -5.83 -4.61
CA SER A 106 -4.76 -4.88 -3.70
C SER A 106 -5.40 -5.58 -2.50
N PHE A 107 -5.95 -4.81 -1.56
CA PHE A 107 -6.44 -5.32 -0.27
C PHE A 107 -7.63 -6.30 -0.38
N GLY A 108 -8.50 -6.11 -1.37
CA GLY A 108 -9.71 -6.89 -1.56
C GLY A 108 -10.87 -6.45 -0.67
N LYS A 109 -11.07 -5.14 -0.50
CA LYS A 109 -12.21 -4.59 0.24
C LYS A 109 -13.36 -4.33 -0.71
N GLY A 110 -14.15 -5.36 -1.00
CA GLY A 110 -15.33 -5.35 -1.86
C GLY A 110 -16.64 -4.90 -1.20
N LEU A 111 -16.58 -4.27 -0.02
CA LEU A 111 -17.75 -3.96 0.81
C LEU A 111 -18.10 -2.48 0.81
N VAL A 112 -19.41 -2.20 0.82
CA VAL A 112 -19.98 -0.85 0.99
C VAL A 112 -20.52 -0.74 2.41
N GLN A 113 -20.04 0.27 3.12
CA GLN A 113 -20.45 0.56 4.49
C GLN A 113 -21.15 1.92 4.56
N ARG A 114 -22.17 2.02 5.42
CA ARG A 114 -22.91 3.25 5.66
C ARG A 114 -22.98 3.52 7.16
N TYR A 115 -22.84 4.79 7.54
CA TYR A 115 -23.08 5.24 8.90
C TYR A 115 -24.58 5.40 9.13
N ARG A 116 -25.04 4.97 10.30
CA ARG A 116 -26.37 5.21 10.84
C ARG A 116 -26.19 5.89 12.18
N GLU A 117 -26.79 7.06 12.30
CA GLU A 117 -26.83 7.77 13.58
C GLU A 117 -27.65 6.96 14.59
N LEU A 118 -27.20 7.00 15.83
CA LEU A 118 -27.81 6.38 16.99
C LEU A 118 -28.01 7.45 18.08
N SER A 119 -28.68 7.09 19.16
CA SER A 119 -28.85 7.95 20.33
C SER A 119 -27.51 8.43 20.89
N TYR A 120 -27.54 9.57 21.60
CA TYR A 120 -26.39 10.14 22.29
C TYR A 120 -25.21 10.52 21.37
N GLY A 121 -25.48 10.91 20.12
CA GLY A 121 -24.45 11.34 19.17
C GLY A 121 -23.53 10.21 18.70
N THR A 122 -23.91 8.95 18.94
CA THR A 122 -23.14 7.79 18.49
C THR A 122 -23.52 7.40 17.05
N GLN A 123 -22.66 6.61 16.39
CA GLN A 123 -22.90 6.15 15.02
C GLN A 123 -22.54 4.68 14.88
N MET A 124 -23.39 3.93 14.18
CA MET A 124 -23.12 2.56 13.76
C MET A 124 -22.66 2.55 12.31
N LYS A 125 -21.50 1.95 12.04
CA LYS A 125 -21.03 1.70 10.67
C LYS A 125 -21.38 0.27 10.26
N ILE A 126 -22.32 0.12 9.34
CA ILE A 126 -22.84 -1.18 8.93
C ILE A 126 -22.53 -1.46 7.45
N THR A 127 -22.11 -2.69 7.16
CA THR A 127 -21.95 -3.19 5.79
C THR A 127 -23.32 -3.48 5.18
N ILE A 128 -23.63 -2.88 4.04
CA ILE A 128 -24.97 -2.98 3.41
C ILE A 128 -24.97 -3.62 2.03
N ALA A 129 -23.83 -3.67 1.36
CA ALA A 129 -23.71 -4.18 0.01
C ALA A 129 -22.29 -4.66 -0.30
N LYS A 130 -22.18 -5.48 -1.35
CA LYS A 130 -20.93 -5.78 -2.05
C LYS A 130 -20.87 -4.93 -3.32
N TYR A 131 -19.69 -4.51 -3.76
CA TYR A 131 -19.54 -3.88 -5.07
C TYR A 131 -18.88 -4.79 -6.09
N TYR A 132 -19.24 -4.57 -7.34
CA TYR A 132 -18.85 -5.35 -8.51
C TYR A 132 -18.31 -4.40 -9.58
N THR A 133 -17.17 -4.75 -10.16
CA THR A 133 -16.54 -3.97 -11.24
C THR A 133 -17.30 -4.20 -12.57
N PRO A 134 -16.96 -3.50 -13.67
CA PRO A 134 -17.71 -3.57 -14.93
C PRO A 134 -17.81 -4.97 -15.54
N SER A 135 -16.79 -5.82 -15.38
CA SER A 135 -16.83 -7.24 -15.81
C SER A 135 -17.76 -8.11 -14.95
N GLY A 136 -18.33 -7.57 -13.87
CA GLY A 136 -19.23 -8.27 -12.97
C GLY A 136 -18.55 -9.01 -11.83
N ARG A 137 -17.22 -8.88 -11.65
CA ARG A 137 -16.49 -9.53 -10.55
C ARG A 137 -16.61 -8.80 -9.22
N CYS A 138 -16.80 -9.57 -8.15
CA CYS A 138 -16.66 -9.09 -6.78
C CYS A 138 -15.21 -9.27 -6.33
N ILE A 139 -14.57 -8.21 -5.85
CA ILE A 139 -13.16 -8.24 -5.47
C ILE A 139 -12.95 -8.51 -3.96
N GLN A 140 -14.01 -8.79 -3.22
CA GLN A 140 -13.92 -9.05 -1.78
C GLN A 140 -12.97 -10.24 -1.51
N GLU A 141 -11.98 -10.07 -0.63
CA GLU A 141 -11.01 -11.12 -0.25
C GLU A 141 -11.61 -12.13 0.71
N LEU A 142 -12.20 -11.63 1.81
CA LEU A 142 -12.67 -12.46 2.91
C LEU A 142 -14.10 -12.95 2.68
N ASP A 143 -14.30 -14.24 2.88
CA ASP A 143 -15.60 -14.88 2.85
C ASP A 143 -16.25 -14.86 4.24
N TYR A 144 -16.88 -13.74 4.59
CA TYR A 144 -17.59 -13.61 5.86
C TYR A 144 -18.84 -14.51 5.99
N THR A 145 -19.23 -15.20 4.92
CA THR A 145 -20.39 -16.10 4.92
C THR A 145 -20.03 -17.50 5.40
N ASN A 146 -18.80 -17.94 5.17
CA ASN A 146 -18.33 -19.27 5.56
C ASN A 146 -17.23 -19.16 6.63
N ARG A 147 -17.08 -20.19 7.45
CA ARG A 147 -15.95 -20.33 8.38
C ARG A 147 -15.29 -21.67 8.14
N ASP A 148 -13.97 -21.74 8.34
CA ASP A 148 -13.26 -23.02 8.34
C ASP A 148 -13.55 -23.79 9.64
N ASP A 149 -13.07 -25.05 9.71
CA ASP A 149 -13.25 -25.94 10.87
C ASP A 149 -12.65 -25.38 12.18
N LYS A 150 -11.77 -24.38 12.07
CA LYS A 150 -11.12 -23.69 13.20
C LYS A 150 -11.81 -22.36 13.54
N GLY A 151 -12.92 -22.03 12.89
CA GLY A 151 -13.68 -20.81 13.08
C GLY A 151 -13.08 -19.56 12.41
N ASN A 152 -11.99 -19.69 11.65
CA ASN A 152 -11.39 -18.58 10.92
C ASN A 152 -12.22 -18.22 9.69
N ILE A 153 -12.09 -16.97 9.26
CA ILE A 153 -12.72 -16.47 8.04
C ILE A 153 -11.80 -16.81 6.87
N PRO A 154 -12.21 -17.69 5.93
CA PRO A 154 -11.37 -18.06 4.80
C PRO A 154 -11.30 -16.92 3.78
N LYS A 155 -10.32 -17.01 2.89
CA LYS A 155 -10.19 -16.10 1.75
C LYS A 155 -10.67 -16.80 0.49
N PHE A 156 -11.41 -16.10 -0.36
CA PHE A 156 -11.80 -16.61 -1.67
C PHE A 156 -10.58 -16.96 -2.54
N SER A 157 -9.42 -16.35 -2.28
CA SER A 157 -8.19 -16.67 -2.99
C SER A 157 -7.63 -18.06 -2.69
N ASP A 158 -8.03 -18.69 -1.57
CA ASP A 158 -7.43 -19.93 -1.08
C ASP A 158 -8.10 -21.17 -1.69
N THR A 159 -9.35 -21.06 -2.14
CA THR A 159 -10.15 -22.14 -2.74
C THR A 159 -10.21 -22.09 -4.27
N GLY A 160 -9.46 -21.17 -4.88
CA GLY A 160 -9.51 -20.89 -6.32
C GLY A 160 -10.42 -19.69 -6.64
N ARG A 161 -10.02 -18.90 -7.64
CA ARG A 161 -10.70 -17.63 -7.97
C ARG A 161 -11.59 -17.77 -9.19
N GLU A 162 -12.79 -17.22 -9.10
CA GLU A 162 -13.70 -17.08 -10.23
C GLU A 162 -13.07 -16.24 -11.35
N LEU A 163 -13.25 -16.70 -12.59
CA LEU A 163 -12.73 -16.10 -13.80
C LEU A 163 -13.76 -15.16 -14.43
N TYR A 164 -13.29 -14.01 -14.88
CA TYR A 164 -14.06 -12.99 -15.57
C TYR A 164 -13.26 -12.46 -16.76
N LYS A 165 -13.94 -11.70 -17.63
CA LYS A 165 -13.34 -11.15 -18.85
C LYS A 165 -13.44 -9.64 -18.87
N THR A 166 -12.36 -8.97 -19.25
CA THR A 166 -12.36 -7.54 -19.59
C THR A 166 -13.11 -7.31 -20.91
N GLU A 167 -13.35 -6.05 -21.28
CA GLU A 167 -14.04 -5.65 -22.51
C GLU A 167 -13.39 -6.25 -23.77
N LYS A 168 -12.06 -6.41 -23.79
CA LYS A 168 -11.30 -7.02 -24.89
C LYS A 168 -10.96 -8.50 -24.67
N GLY A 169 -11.50 -9.14 -23.62
CA GLY A 169 -11.40 -10.59 -23.42
C GLY A 169 -10.23 -11.08 -22.56
N ARG A 170 -9.47 -10.19 -21.91
CA ARG A 170 -8.40 -10.62 -20.98
C ARG A 170 -8.99 -11.26 -19.74
N THR A 171 -8.31 -12.27 -19.22
CA THR A 171 -8.72 -12.96 -17.99
C THR A 171 -8.43 -12.09 -16.77
N VAL A 172 -9.46 -11.82 -15.98
CA VAL A 172 -9.36 -11.17 -14.67
C VAL A 172 -10.10 -12.00 -13.62
N TYR A 173 -9.80 -11.77 -12.35
CA TYR A 173 -10.25 -12.63 -11.25
C TYR A 173 -11.10 -11.87 -10.25
N GLY A 174 -12.18 -12.49 -9.78
CA GLY A 174 -12.85 -12.10 -8.54
C GLY A 174 -12.12 -12.67 -7.31
N GLY A 175 -12.59 -12.32 -6.12
CA GLY A 175 -12.12 -12.92 -4.87
C GLY A 175 -10.66 -12.61 -4.53
N GLY A 176 -10.40 -11.39 -4.04
CA GLY A 176 -9.11 -11.05 -3.45
C GLY A 176 -8.40 -9.80 -3.94
N GLY A 177 -9.17 -8.75 -4.26
CA GLY A 177 -8.65 -7.50 -4.77
C GLY A 177 -8.35 -7.53 -6.26
N ILE A 178 -7.81 -6.41 -6.74
CA ILE A 178 -7.31 -6.21 -8.09
C ILE A 178 -5.95 -6.89 -8.19
N LEU A 179 -5.88 -7.91 -9.03
CA LEU A 179 -4.63 -8.52 -9.44
C LEU A 179 -3.96 -7.62 -10.49
N PRO A 180 -2.70 -7.20 -10.30
CA PRO A 180 -1.99 -6.40 -11.28
C PRO A 180 -1.72 -7.18 -12.56
N ASP A 181 -1.68 -6.48 -13.69
CA ASP A 181 -1.26 -7.05 -14.99
C ASP A 181 0.25 -7.32 -15.00
N ILE A 182 1.02 -6.52 -14.24
CA ILE A 182 2.45 -6.73 -13.99
C ILE A 182 2.69 -6.73 -12.48
N GLU A 183 3.04 -7.89 -11.95
CA GLU A 183 3.32 -8.05 -10.53
C GLU A 183 4.75 -7.57 -10.19
N ILE A 184 4.85 -6.72 -9.18
CA ILE A 184 6.09 -6.35 -8.51
C ILE A 184 6.08 -7.03 -7.15
N LYS A 185 6.99 -7.97 -6.94
CA LYS A 185 7.07 -8.73 -5.68
C LYS A 185 7.34 -7.81 -4.50
N LYS A 186 6.48 -7.88 -3.49
CA LYS A 186 6.71 -7.25 -2.19
C LYS A 186 7.93 -7.86 -1.51
N SER A 187 8.86 -7.03 -1.04
CA SER A 187 9.88 -7.48 -0.10
C SER A 187 9.21 -7.90 1.21
N LYS A 188 9.33 -9.18 1.58
CA LYS A 188 8.82 -9.69 2.86
C LYS A 188 9.59 -9.00 4.00
N THR A 189 8.87 -8.32 4.88
CA THR A 189 9.46 -7.69 6.07
C THR A 189 9.46 -8.63 7.26
N THR A 190 10.60 -8.73 7.94
CA THR A 190 10.75 -9.41 9.23
C THR A 190 9.98 -8.66 10.31
N GLU A 191 9.60 -9.35 11.37
CA GLU A 191 8.92 -8.70 12.50
C GLU A 191 9.81 -7.63 13.14
N THR A 192 11.11 -7.90 13.26
CA THR A 192 12.14 -6.97 13.71
C THR A 192 12.18 -5.68 12.88
N THR A 193 12.06 -5.79 11.55
CA THR A 193 11.98 -4.61 10.67
C THR A 193 10.71 -3.80 10.89
N LYS A 194 9.56 -4.47 11.09
CA LYS A 194 8.31 -3.75 11.38
C LYS A 194 8.38 -2.99 12.70
N ILE A 195 8.98 -3.61 13.73
CA ILE A 195 9.18 -2.98 15.02
C ILE A 195 10.07 -1.74 14.84
N LEU A 196 11.20 -1.84 14.12
CA LEU A 196 12.09 -0.71 13.88
C LEU A 196 11.37 0.46 13.22
N LEU A 197 10.65 0.20 12.13
CA LEU A 197 9.97 1.27 11.38
C LEU A 197 8.88 1.98 12.17
N ASN A 198 8.35 1.34 13.23
CA ASN A 198 7.34 1.90 14.12
C ASN A 198 7.95 2.42 15.44
N SER A 199 9.26 2.36 15.62
CA SER A 199 9.92 2.71 16.87
C SER A 199 10.42 4.15 16.89
N ASN A 200 10.59 4.69 18.09
CA ASN A 200 11.19 6.03 18.29
C ASN A 200 12.60 6.08 17.72
N ALA A 201 13.37 4.98 17.76
CA ALA A 201 14.73 4.95 17.25
C ALA A 201 14.81 5.33 15.76
N PHE A 202 13.88 4.84 14.94
CA PHE A 202 13.87 5.14 13.51
C PHE A 202 13.48 6.59 13.24
N PHE A 203 12.46 7.10 13.95
CA PHE A 203 12.07 8.50 13.88
C PHE A 203 13.19 9.44 14.34
N ASN A 204 13.80 9.15 15.49
CA ASN A 204 14.88 9.93 16.08
C ASN A 204 16.14 9.90 15.22
N TYR A 205 16.50 8.76 14.62
CA TYR A 205 17.62 8.70 13.69
C TYR A 205 17.42 9.63 12.49
N ALA A 206 16.25 9.61 11.85
CA ALA A 206 15.95 10.50 10.73
C ALA A 206 15.94 11.98 11.15
N THR A 207 15.48 12.28 12.36
CA THR A 207 15.51 13.64 12.94
C THR A 207 16.93 14.10 13.25
N ASN A 208 17.75 13.26 13.87
CA ASN A 208 19.17 13.54 14.14
C ASN A 208 19.95 13.71 12.84
N TYR A 209 19.67 12.90 11.82
CA TYR A 209 20.25 13.07 10.50
C TYR A 209 19.94 14.46 9.93
N PHE A 210 18.69 14.93 10.05
CA PHE A 210 18.29 16.26 9.58
C PHE A 210 19.04 17.39 10.31
N TYR A 211 19.13 17.35 11.63
CA TYR A 211 19.82 18.42 12.37
C TYR A 211 21.34 18.40 12.23
N ASN A 212 21.94 17.24 11.93
CA ASN A 212 23.39 17.11 11.75
C ASN A 212 23.86 17.38 10.31
N HIS A 213 22.94 17.51 9.34
CA HIS A 213 23.27 17.82 7.96
C HIS A 213 22.51 19.09 7.54
N PRO A 214 23.17 20.26 7.42
CA PRO A 214 22.47 21.50 7.08
C PRO A 214 21.71 21.44 5.74
N SER A 215 22.14 20.57 4.83
CA SER A 215 21.49 20.31 3.56
C SER A 215 21.81 18.91 3.06
N ILE A 216 20.99 18.42 2.13
CA ILE A 216 21.28 17.24 1.31
C ILE A 216 21.18 17.63 -0.16
N VAL A 217 21.78 16.82 -1.05
CA VAL A 217 21.62 16.99 -2.50
C VAL A 217 20.15 16.96 -2.91
N GLU A 218 19.84 17.46 -4.10
CA GLU A 218 18.48 17.49 -4.62
C GLU A 218 17.83 16.08 -4.62
N PRO A 219 16.50 15.98 -4.40
CA PRO A 219 15.84 14.69 -4.20
C PRO A 219 16.06 13.67 -5.32
N SER A 220 16.16 14.11 -6.56
CA SER A 220 16.41 13.26 -7.74
C SER A 220 17.78 12.59 -7.73
N LYS A 221 18.72 13.08 -6.92
CA LYS A 221 20.07 12.54 -6.74
C LYS A 221 20.30 11.95 -5.34
N PHE A 222 19.33 12.08 -4.43
CA PHE A 222 19.47 11.62 -3.06
C PHE A 222 18.96 10.18 -2.88
N ASN A 223 19.87 9.30 -2.50
CA ASN A 223 19.52 7.95 -2.04
C ASN A 223 20.57 7.46 -1.03
N LEU A 224 20.11 6.91 0.09
CA LEU A 224 21.00 6.36 1.10
C LEU A 224 21.71 5.10 0.60
N THR A 225 22.93 4.92 1.08
CA THR A 225 23.87 3.90 0.66
C THR A 225 24.03 2.80 1.71
N THR A 226 24.89 1.83 1.40
CA THR A 226 25.32 0.82 2.38
C THR A 226 25.99 1.46 3.61
N SER A 227 26.74 2.55 3.44
CA SER A 227 27.42 3.23 4.55
C SER A 227 26.41 3.85 5.52
N ASP A 228 25.34 4.47 5.00
CA ASP A 228 24.26 5.02 5.81
C ASP A 228 23.52 3.95 6.63
N TYR A 229 23.37 2.75 6.06
CA TYR A 229 22.78 1.62 6.78
C TYR A 229 23.67 1.15 7.95
N LEU A 230 24.99 1.18 7.79
CA LEU A 230 25.92 0.86 8.88
C LEU A 230 25.86 1.92 9.99
N LEU A 231 25.75 3.19 9.63
CA LEU A 231 25.55 4.28 10.60
C LEU A 231 24.24 4.12 11.38
N LEU A 232 23.14 3.74 10.70
CA LEU A 232 21.89 3.38 11.37
C LEU A 232 22.09 2.23 12.35
N LYS A 233 22.76 1.14 11.96
CA LYS A 233 23.03 0.01 12.88
C LYS A 233 23.85 0.43 14.10
N THR A 234 24.84 1.31 13.92
CA THR A 234 25.63 1.86 15.03
C THR A 234 24.77 2.72 15.95
N TYR A 235 23.90 3.56 15.40
CA TYR A 235 22.95 4.34 16.20
C TYR A 235 22.04 3.42 17.03
N LEU A 236 21.47 2.38 16.42
CA LEU A 236 20.58 1.43 17.08
C LEU A 236 21.27 0.64 18.21
N ARG A 237 22.58 0.37 18.10
CA ARG A 237 23.35 -0.25 19.20
C ARG A 237 23.42 0.63 20.44
N ASN A 238 23.41 1.95 20.27
CA ASN A 238 23.53 2.91 21.36
C ASN A 238 22.15 3.35 21.91
N HIS A 239 21.05 3.04 21.20
CA HIS A 239 19.68 3.45 21.54
C HIS A 239 18.74 2.24 21.64
N GLN A 240 19.20 1.18 22.31
CA GLN A 240 18.53 -0.13 22.33
C GLN A 240 17.09 -0.06 22.87
N SER A 241 16.84 0.79 23.87
CA SER A 241 15.53 0.98 24.50
C SER A 241 14.49 1.63 23.59
N GLU A 242 14.91 2.37 22.57
CA GLU A 242 14.02 3.01 21.59
C GLU A 242 13.55 2.05 20.49
N PHE A 243 14.01 0.80 20.53
CA PHE A 243 13.75 -0.25 19.56
C PHE A 243 13.69 -1.63 20.27
N GLU A 244 12.76 -1.76 21.21
CA GLU A 244 12.55 -2.99 21.99
C GLU A 244 11.63 -3.98 21.26
N THR A 245 12.05 -5.25 21.18
CA THR A 245 11.21 -6.35 20.68
C THR A 245 10.41 -7.01 21.79
N LYS A 246 9.36 -7.76 21.42
CA LYS A 246 8.58 -8.57 22.39
C LYS A 246 9.46 -9.54 23.17
N THR A 247 10.45 -10.15 22.52
CA THR A 247 11.40 -11.07 23.18
C THR A 247 12.19 -10.36 24.27
N GLU A 248 12.72 -9.17 24.00
CA GLU A 248 13.43 -8.36 25.00
C GLU A 248 12.52 -7.98 26.16
N ALA A 249 11.30 -7.54 25.87
CA ALA A 249 10.31 -7.20 26.89
C ALA A 249 10.00 -8.38 27.82
N GLU A 250 9.86 -9.60 27.29
CA GLU A 250 9.61 -10.80 28.11
C GLU A 250 10.83 -11.18 28.97
N PHE A 251 12.05 -11.08 28.44
CA PHE A 251 13.25 -11.32 29.26
C PHE A 251 13.45 -10.27 30.35
N LYS A 252 13.08 -9.01 30.08
CA LYS A 252 13.08 -7.95 31.08
C LYS A 252 12.09 -8.25 32.21
N LYS A 253 10.85 -8.64 31.88
CA LYS A 253 9.85 -9.08 32.88
C LYS A 253 10.34 -10.28 33.69
N ALA A 254 10.96 -11.27 33.05
CA ALA A 254 11.51 -12.42 33.74
C ALA A 254 12.60 -12.02 34.76
N LYS A 255 13.49 -11.08 34.38
CA LYS A 255 14.51 -10.54 35.29
C LYS A 255 13.88 -9.76 36.45
N GLU A 256 12.86 -8.93 36.19
CA GLU A 256 12.12 -8.20 37.23
C GLU A 256 11.44 -9.14 38.22
N LYS A 257 10.82 -10.23 37.73
CA LYS A 257 10.23 -11.27 38.57
C LYS A 257 11.28 -11.98 39.42
N ALA A 258 12.39 -12.41 38.83
CA ALA A 258 13.49 -13.02 39.57
C ALA A 258 14.11 -12.08 40.63
N ASN A 259 14.16 -10.77 40.38
CA ASN A 259 14.56 -9.78 41.37
C ASN A 259 13.57 -9.75 42.56
N SER A 260 12.26 -9.70 42.27
CA SER A 260 11.21 -9.68 43.32
C SER A 260 11.23 -10.92 44.22
N GLU A 261 11.66 -12.05 43.68
CA GLU A 261 11.79 -13.34 44.37
C GLU A 261 13.17 -13.55 45.00
N LYS A 262 14.06 -12.54 44.93
CA LYS A 262 15.45 -12.60 45.41
C LYS A 262 16.33 -13.67 44.74
N LEU A 263 15.97 -14.12 43.54
CA LEU A 263 16.68 -15.14 42.76
C LEU A 263 17.76 -14.57 41.80
N ALA A 264 17.75 -13.25 41.57
CA ALA A 264 18.55 -12.64 40.49
C ALA A 264 20.04 -12.39 40.81
N LYS A 265 20.48 -12.51 42.07
CA LYS A 265 21.83 -12.10 42.52
C LYS A 265 22.94 -12.72 41.66
N ASN A 266 22.91 -14.03 41.45
CA ASN A 266 23.91 -14.75 40.65
C ASN A 266 23.56 -14.83 39.16
N LEU A 267 22.37 -14.35 38.75
CA LEU A 267 21.89 -14.42 37.37
C LEU A 267 22.15 -13.15 36.58
N THR A 268 22.49 -12.04 37.23
CA THR A 268 22.59 -10.71 36.60
C THR A 268 23.52 -10.69 35.39
N LYS A 269 24.72 -11.28 35.50
CA LYS A 269 25.70 -11.35 34.40
C LYS A 269 25.18 -12.22 33.24
N SER A 270 24.51 -13.33 33.55
CA SER A 270 23.91 -14.21 32.54
C SER A 270 22.77 -13.50 31.79
N TYR A 271 21.92 -12.76 32.50
CA TYR A 271 20.88 -11.93 31.88
C TYR A 271 21.48 -10.85 30.97
N GLN A 272 22.51 -10.13 31.42
CA GLN A 272 23.18 -9.11 30.61
C GLN A 272 23.77 -9.72 29.33
N ASN A 273 24.50 -10.83 29.44
CA ASN A 273 25.06 -11.53 28.28
C ASN A 273 23.99 -12.03 27.31
N LEU A 274 22.85 -12.51 27.82
CA LEU A 274 21.73 -12.96 26.99
C LEU A 274 21.10 -11.79 26.22
N ILE A 275 20.84 -10.68 26.92
CA ILE A 275 20.27 -9.46 26.30
C ILE A 275 21.22 -8.91 25.22
N GLU A 276 22.52 -8.85 25.47
CA GLU A 276 23.50 -8.43 24.46
C GLU A 276 23.50 -9.35 23.22
N LYS A 277 23.42 -10.67 23.42
CA LYS A 277 23.28 -11.62 22.29
C LYS A 277 21.98 -11.40 21.51
N ILE A 278 20.87 -11.14 22.19
CA ILE A 278 19.60 -10.80 21.55
C ILE A 278 19.73 -9.51 20.73
N HIS A 279 20.42 -8.48 21.25
CA HIS A 279 20.66 -7.24 20.50
C HIS A 279 21.48 -7.48 19.23
N VAL A 280 22.53 -8.31 19.30
CA VAL A 280 23.34 -8.67 18.13
C VAL A 280 22.50 -9.38 17.07
N GLU A 281 21.73 -10.39 17.44
CA GLU A 281 20.86 -11.13 16.50
C GLU A 281 19.73 -10.25 15.96
N LYS A 282 19.17 -9.36 16.80
CA LYS A 282 18.16 -8.35 16.38
C LYS A 282 18.69 -7.47 15.26
N LEU A 283 19.92 -6.96 15.38
CA LEU A 283 20.53 -6.11 14.36
C LEU A 283 20.95 -6.88 13.10
N LYS A 284 21.27 -8.17 13.22
CA LYS A 284 21.54 -9.06 12.08
C LYS A 284 20.26 -9.38 11.31
N GLU A 285 19.13 -9.54 12.00
CA GLU A 285 17.83 -9.80 11.37
C GLU A 285 17.38 -8.66 10.45
N LEU A 286 17.78 -7.41 10.75
CA LEU A 286 17.52 -6.26 9.89
C LEU A 286 18.21 -6.37 8.51
N ASP A 287 19.33 -7.10 8.42
CA ASP A 287 20.11 -7.21 7.18
C ASP A 287 19.30 -7.91 6.07
N LYS A 288 18.34 -8.76 6.44
CA LYS A 288 17.37 -9.39 5.51
C LYS A 288 16.47 -8.36 4.79
N ASN A 289 16.35 -7.15 5.33
CA ASN A 289 15.50 -6.08 4.79
C ASN A 289 16.24 -4.76 4.59
N LYS A 290 17.58 -4.80 4.46
CA LYS A 290 18.42 -3.62 4.27
C LYS A 290 17.91 -2.63 3.22
N GLU A 291 17.63 -3.08 1.99
CA GLU A 291 17.11 -2.21 0.92
C GLU A 291 15.80 -1.53 1.29
N TYR A 292 14.89 -2.27 1.94
CA TYR A 292 13.59 -1.75 2.35
C TYR A 292 13.72 -0.70 3.45
N ILE A 293 14.58 -0.95 4.45
CA ILE A 293 14.87 -0.02 5.54
C ILE A 293 15.49 1.26 4.98
N LEU A 294 16.47 1.14 4.08
CA LEU A 294 17.09 2.29 3.42
C LEU A 294 16.08 3.11 2.64
N ASN A 295 15.21 2.48 1.85
CA ASN A 295 14.17 3.20 1.09
C ASN A 295 13.22 3.98 2.02
N LYS A 296 12.79 3.36 3.12
CA LYS A 296 11.93 4.02 4.13
C LYS A 296 12.64 5.18 4.81
N LEU A 297 13.92 5.00 5.15
CA LEU A 297 14.69 6.03 5.79
C LEU A 297 14.99 7.20 4.84
N THR A 298 15.35 6.92 3.58
CA THR A 298 15.48 7.93 2.52
C THR A 298 14.21 8.75 2.41
N THR A 299 13.04 8.11 2.40
CA THR A 299 11.74 8.80 2.34
C THR A 299 11.55 9.74 3.53
N GLU A 300 11.82 9.27 4.75
CA GLU A 300 11.69 10.07 5.97
C GLU A 300 12.66 11.25 6.02
N ILE A 301 13.89 11.07 5.53
CA ILE A 301 14.88 12.14 5.46
C ILE A 301 14.48 13.17 4.40
N VAL A 302 14.21 12.75 3.16
CA VAL A 302 13.82 13.68 2.08
C VAL A 302 12.59 14.50 2.46
N LYS A 303 11.62 13.88 3.15
CA LYS A 303 10.41 14.57 3.61
C LYS A 303 10.71 15.71 4.59
N ARG A 304 11.78 15.63 5.39
CA ARG A 304 12.18 16.69 6.33
C ARG A 304 12.80 17.90 5.62
N TYR A 305 13.50 17.71 4.51
CA TYR A 305 14.12 18.80 3.73
C TYR A 305 13.20 19.39 2.67
N TYR A 306 12.44 18.55 1.98
CA TYR A 306 11.74 18.90 0.74
C TYR A 306 10.25 18.55 0.76
N TYR A 307 9.71 18.21 1.93
CA TYR A 307 8.32 17.82 2.13
C TYR A 307 7.89 16.68 1.18
N ASN A 308 6.58 16.56 0.95
CA ASN A 308 6.05 15.50 0.09
C ASN A 308 6.47 15.67 -1.38
N GLU A 309 6.64 16.90 -1.87
CA GLU A 309 7.06 17.16 -3.25
C GLU A 309 8.45 16.56 -3.53
N GLY A 310 9.41 16.74 -2.61
CA GLY A 310 10.72 16.13 -2.73
C GLY A 310 10.67 14.60 -2.71
N VAL A 311 9.81 14.01 -1.89
CA VAL A 311 9.61 12.55 -1.88
C VAL A 311 9.16 12.05 -3.25
N TYR A 312 8.24 12.76 -3.92
CA TYR A 312 7.81 12.38 -5.27
C TYR A 312 8.93 12.56 -6.29
N LYS A 313 9.69 13.67 -6.23
CA LYS A 313 10.87 13.89 -7.09
C LYS A 313 11.92 12.79 -6.95
N GLN A 314 12.15 12.31 -5.72
CA GLN A 314 13.06 11.19 -5.45
C GLN A 314 12.49 9.87 -6.01
N LYS A 315 11.22 9.57 -5.72
CA LYS A 315 10.59 8.32 -6.15
C LYS A 315 10.53 8.16 -7.67
N VAL A 316 10.35 9.24 -8.43
CA VAL A 316 10.37 9.17 -9.90
C VAL A 316 11.67 8.56 -10.44
N ILE A 317 12.79 8.74 -9.72
CA ILE A 317 14.11 8.21 -10.12
C ILE A 317 14.38 6.83 -9.52
N PHE A 318 13.96 6.56 -8.29
CA PHE A 318 14.42 5.37 -7.54
C PHE A 318 13.34 4.33 -7.21
N ASP A 319 12.06 4.64 -7.39
CA ASP A 319 10.97 3.71 -7.11
C ASP A 319 10.86 2.65 -8.22
N LYS A 320 11.15 1.40 -7.88
CA LYS A 320 11.13 0.26 -8.83
C LYS A 320 9.78 0.12 -9.56
N THR A 321 8.67 0.42 -8.89
CA THR A 321 7.32 0.33 -9.48
C THR A 321 7.06 1.47 -10.46
N ILE A 322 7.46 2.70 -10.13
CA ILE A 322 7.37 3.86 -11.05
C ILE A 322 8.27 3.66 -12.27
N LEU A 323 9.50 3.18 -12.08
CA LEU A 323 10.42 2.88 -13.19
C LEU A 323 9.86 1.79 -14.12
N GLN A 324 9.21 0.76 -13.58
CA GLN A 324 8.51 -0.23 -14.39
C GLN A 324 7.36 0.40 -15.19
N ALA A 325 6.56 1.25 -14.56
CA ALA A 325 5.48 1.96 -15.23
C ALA A 325 5.99 2.87 -16.36
N HIS A 326 7.08 3.60 -16.11
CA HIS A 326 7.75 4.41 -17.11
C HIS A 326 8.23 3.56 -18.30
N THR A 327 8.85 2.41 -18.04
CA THR A 327 9.32 1.47 -19.07
C THR A 327 8.16 0.96 -19.93
N ILE A 328 7.04 0.59 -19.30
CA ILE A 328 5.85 0.09 -19.99
C ILE A 328 5.18 1.19 -20.83
N LEU A 329 5.02 2.39 -20.28
CA LEU A 329 4.45 3.54 -20.99
C LEU A 329 5.33 3.98 -22.18
N ASN A 330 6.65 3.76 -22.12
CA ASN A 330 7.57 4.05 -23.23
C ASN A 330 7.69 2.95 -24.27
N ASN A 331 7.10 1.78 -24.05
CA ASN A 331 7.06 0.69 -25.03
C ASN A 331 5.61 0.46 -25.51
N SER A 332 5.21 1.18 -26.56
CA SER A 332 3.84 1.12 -27.10
C SER A 332 3.42 -0.30 -27.52
N LYS A 333 4.33 -1.07 -28.11
CA LYS A 333 4.08 -2.47 -28.49
C LYS A 333 3.77 -3.32 -27.26
N LYS A 334 4.59 -3.23 -26.21
CA LYS A 334 4.40 -3.99 -24.96
C LYS A 334 3.14 -3.53 -24.23
N TYR A 335 2.92 -2.22 -24.08
CA TYR A 335 1.70 -1.67 -23.48
C TYR A 335 0.44 -2.19 -24.18
N ASN A 336 0.40 -2.11 -25.52
CA ASN A 336 -0.75 -2.59 -26.29
C ASN A 336 -0.90 -4.11 -26.23
N SER A 337 0.19 -4.88 -26.13
CA SER A 337 0.11 -6.33 -25.95
C SER A 337 -0.50 -6.73 -24.60
N ILE A 338 -0.30 -5.93 -23.56
CA ILE A 338 -0.88 -6.20 -22.22
C ILE A 338 -2.39 -5.94 -22.22
N LEU A 339 -2.85 -4.99 -23.04
CA LEU A 339 -4.27 -4.59 -23.13
C LEU A 339 -5.04 -5.33 -24.24
N LYS A 340 -4.43 -6.30 -24.92
CA LYS A 340 -5.08 -7.17 -25.90
C LYS A 340 -5.19 -8.58 -25.34
N ASN A 341 -6.16 -9.34 -25.83
CA ASN A 341 -6.26 -10.79 -25.57
C ASN A 341 -5.31 -11.57 -26.46
#